data_AF-A0A3D5XSI5-F1
#
_entry.id   AF-A0A3D5XSI5-F1
#
_cell.length_a   1.000
_cell.length_b   1.000
_cell.length_c   1.000
_cell.angle_alpha   90.00
_cell.angle_beta   90.00
_cell.angle_gamma   90.00
#
_symmetry.space_group_name_H-M   'P 1'
#
loop_
_entity.id
_entity.type
_entity.pdbx_description
1 polymer ?
#
loop_
_entity_poly.entity_id
_entity_poly.type
_entity_poly.pdbx_seq_one_letter_code
_entity_poly.pdbx_strand_id
1 'polypeptide(L)'
;MEELKQEDIFAIKKAEKKVEDSKQIPMGFVPVTFSTKDKLGPEVLHFRNYSMEELYELASATEDSISEILVNRILKAMCFEKYDLTQLHPDLISEIMMTIYANFWGSKIRKPFYKNLDLDDVDEEDNIGYYDVDIKTLKLKNLEDKVKVPFTIIDDITQKKIKFILPKIKHGFITEKFIKEKYREQESEFYVLSKKIESRQKLLDKKLFEEASKVKISQEEEEKFERFNKDKLSDYLKITQSQLLYSVDGKILETIEDQVNAFENDVDTTTWKRFGETVEKYFEFGFPKELEFKLGDEIVTRRFSFRLTDFVPSMDEKRDTGYTVSFDD
;
A
#
# COMPACT_ATOMS: atom_id res chain seq x y z
N MET A 1 -30.68 -23.69 44.12
CA MET A 1 -29.61 -22.81 43.61
C MET A 1 -28.33 -23.32 44.23
N GLU A 2 -27.47 -23.96 43.44
CA GLU A 2 -26.15 -24.39 43.93
C GLU A 2 -25.28 -23.14 44.12
N GLU A 3 -24.78 -22.96 45.34
CA GLU A 3 -23.81 -21.91 45.65
C GLU A 3 -22.46 -22.26 45.00
N LEU A 4 -21.98 -21.37 44.14
CA LEU A 4 -20.66 -21.50 43.50
C LEU A 4 -19.57 -21.64 44.57
N LYS A 5 -18.76 -22.69 44.47
CA LYS A 5 -17.68 -22.94 45.43
C LYS A 5 -16.61 -21.86 45.31
N GLN A 6 -15.94 -21.53 46.43
CA GLN A 6 -14.88 -20.50 46.45
C GLN A 6 -13.76 -20.76 45.42
N GLU A 7 -13.50 -22.02 45.09
CA GLU A 7 -12.53 -22.43 44.08
C GLU A 7 -12.97 -22.03 42.66
N ASP A 8 -14.27 -22.14 42.35
CA ASP A 8 -14.85 -21.71 41.07
C ASP A 8 -14.81 -20.19 40.94
N ILE A 9 -15.09 -19.46 42.02
CA ILE A 9 -15.01 -17.98 42.06
C ILE A 9 -13.56 -17.52 41.86
N PHE A 10 -12.58 -18.22 42.43
CA PHE A 10 -11.17 -17.90 42.25
C PHE A 10 -10.68 -18.21 40.83
N ALA A 11 -11.14 -19.32 40.23
CA ALA A 11 -10.85 -19.68 38.85
C ALA A 11 -11.45 -18.67 37.86
N ILE A 12 -12.70 -18.24 38.09
CA ILE A 12 -13.38 -17.18 37.31
C ILE A 12 -12.62 -15.87 37.43
N LYS A 13 -12.29 -15.40 38.65
CA LYS A 13 -11.51 -14.16 38.83
C LYS A 13 -10.12 -14.21 38.22
N LYS A 14 -9.46 -15.37 38.23
CA LYS A 14 -8.15 -15.56 37.59
C LYS A 14 -8.27 -15.56 36.06
N ALA A 15 -9.36 -16.09 35.51
CA ALA A 15 -9.67 -16.02 34.09
C ALA A 15 -10.04 -14.59 33.66
N GLU A 16 -10.88 -13.89 34.44
CA GLU A 16 -11.23 -12.49 34.24
C GLU A 16 -10.01 -11.58 34.31
N LYS A 17 -9.14 -11.77 35.30
CA LYS A 17 -7.87 -11.03 35.41
C LYS A 17 -6.92 -11.33 34.25
N LYS A 18 -6.82 -12.58 33.78
CA LYS A 18 -6.07 -12.91 32.56
C LYS A 18 -6.66 -12.25 31.32
N VAL A 19 -7.99 -12.09 31.26
CA VAL A 19 -8.69 -11.40 30.16
C VAL A 19 -8.49 -9.87 30.26
N GLU A 20 -8.49 -9.29 31.45
CA GLU A 20 -8.18 -7.88 31.68
C GLU A 20 -6.70 -7.55 31.43
N ASP A 21 -5.78 -8.38 31.91
CA ASP A 21 -4.34 -8.26 31.63
C ASP A 21 -4.06 -8.43 30.12
N SER A 22 -4.88 -9.23 29.40
CA SER A 22 -4.81 -9.34 27.93
C SER A 22 -5.38 -8.14 27.17
N LYS A 23 -6.09 -7.22 27.86
CA LYS A 23 -6.62 -5.97 27.30
C LYS A 23 -5.74 -4.76 27.61
N GLN A 24 -4.77 -4.86 28.53
CA GLN A 24 -3.83 -3.78 28.77
C GLN A 24 -2.78 -3.76 27.67
N ILE A 25 -2.79 -2.68 26.88
CA ILE A 25 -1.79 -2.44 25.84
C ILE A 25 -0.40 -2.37 26.50
N PRO A 26 0.57 -3.20 26.07
CA PRO A 26 1.89 -3.21 26.68
C PRO A 26 2.63 -1.88 26.50
N MET A 27 3.55 -1.58 27.42
CA MET A 27 4.48 -0.45 27.24
C MET A 27 5.28 -0.61 25.95
N GLY A 28 5.48 0.50 25.24
CA GLY A 28 6.22 0.53 23.97
C GLY A 28 5.36 0.39 22.71
N PHE A 29 4.05 0.20 22.85
CA PHE A 29 3.10 0.30 21.74
C PHE A 29 2.49 1.71 21.68
N VAL A 30 2.31 2.23 20.47
CA VAL A 30 1.69 3.53 20.19
C VAL A 30 0.38 3.35 19.41
N PRO A 31 -0.65 4.16 19.70
CA PRO A 31 -1.91 4.09 18.98
C PRO A 31 -1.79 4.72 17.60
N VAL A 32 -2.29 4.03 16.59
CA VAL A 32 -2.57 4.55 15.24
C VAL A 32 -4.08 4.72 15.14
N THR A 33 -4.54 5.97 15.15
CA THR A 33 -5.96 6.30 14.95
C THR A 33 -6.20 6.59 13.47
N PHE A 34 -7.07 5.80 12.84
CA PHE A 34 -7.26 5.90 11.39
C PHE A 34 -8.20 7.03 11.01
N SER A 35 -7.86 7.72 9.92
CA SER A 35 -8.69 8.79 9.34
C SER A 35 -10.09 8.33 8.89
N THR A 36 -10.27 7.01 8.74
CA THR A 36 -11.52 6.38 8.32
C THR A 36 -12.42 5.97 9.49
N LYS A 37 -11.94 6.14 10.73
CA LYS A 37 -12.58 5.61 11.94
C LYS A 37 -12.83 4.10 11.80
N ASP A 38 -14.05 3.64 12.05
CA ASP A 38 -14.46 2.23 11.99
C ASP A 38 -15.03 1.80 10.61
N LYS A 39 -14.97 2.66 9.59
CA LYS A 39 -15.69 2.45 8.32
C LYS A 39 -14.98 1.56 7.33
N LEU A 40 -13.64 1.59 7.32
CA LEU A 40 -12.79 0.82 6.41
C LEU A 40 -11.82 -0.11 7.15
N GLY A 41 -12.05 -0.30 8.46
CA GLY A 41 -11.18 -1.05 9.34
C GLY A 41 -11.49 -0.75 10.81
N PRO A 42 -10.64 -1.19 11.75
CA PRO A 42 -10.70 -0.76 13.14
C PRO A 42 -10.42 0.74 13.24
N GLU A 43 -10.99 1.39 14.27
CA GLU A 43 -10.74 2.81 14.53
C GLU A 43 -9.30 3.07 15.01
N VAL A 44 -8.78 2.17 15.85
CA VAL A 44 -7.44 2.23 16.43
C VAL A 44 -6.77 0.87 16.37
N LEU A 45 -5.49 0.86 16.03
CA LEU A 45 -4.58 -0.27 16.21
C LEU A 45 -3.32 0.20 16.92
N HIS A 46 -2.66 -0.69 17.66
CA HIS A 46 -1.46 -0.36 18.43
C HIS A 46 -0.25 -1.06 17.86
N PHE A 47 0.82 -0.28 17.62
CA PHE A 47 2.05 -0.77 17.03
C PHE A 47 3.25 -0.46 17.91
N ARG A 48 4.15 -1.42 18.08
CA ARG A 48 5.48 -1.17 18.65
C ARG A 48 6.45 -0.66 17.57
N ASN A 49 7.66 -0.27 17.99
CA ASN A 49 8.75 0.00 17.06
C ASN A 49 9.27 -1.28 16.38
N TYR A 50 10.01 -1.10 15.28
CA TYR A 50 10.72 -2.16 14.59
C TYR A 50 11.78 -2.81 15.48
N SER A 51 11.94 -4.12 15.35
CA SER A 51 13.15 -4.83 15.76
C SER A 51 14.25 -4.66 14.71
N MET A 52 15.51 -4.89 15.10
CA MET A 52 16.61 -4.85 14.13
C MET A 52 16.43 -5.89 13.01
N GLU A 53 15.93 -7.09 13.35
CA GLU A 53 15.66 -8.15 12.36
C GLU A 53 14.62 -7.70 11.33
N GLU A 54 13.56 -7.02 11.76
CA GLU A 54 12.52 -6.48 10.87
C GLU A 54 13.07 -5.39 9.94
N LEU A 55 13.99 -4.54 10.42
CA LEU A 55 14.65 -3.54 9.58
C LEU A 55 15.57 -4.17 8.53
N TYR A 56 16.35 -5.19 8.91
CA TYR A 56 17.16 -5.95 7.95
C TYR A 56 16.31 -6.64 6.90
N GLU A 57 15.15 -7.16 7.31
CA GLU A 57 14.21 -7.80 6.39
C GLU A 57 13.62 -6.80 5.39
N LEU A 58 13.20 -5.61 5.82
CA LEU A 58 12.75 -4.54 4.91
C LEU A 58 13.87 -4.09 3.97
N ALA A 59 15.08 -3.90 4.50
CA ALA A 59 16.22 -3.45 3.70
C ALA A 59 16.65 -4.47 2.63
N SER A 60 16.35 -5.76 2.86
CA SER A 60 16.66 -6.83 1.92
C SER A 60 15.50 -7.15 0.97
N ALA A 61 14.33 -6.52 1.15
CA ALA A 61 13.16 -6.75 0.31
C ALA A 61 13.39 -6.18 -1.10
N THR A 62 12.93 -6.92 -2.11
CA THR A 62 12.87 -6.41 -3.48
C THR A 62 11.63 -5.55 -3.67
N GLU A 63 11.62 -4.67 -4.68
CA GLU A 63 10.44 -3.87 -5.02
C GLU A 63 9.17 -4.72 -5.18
N ASP A 64 9.30 -5.91 -5.79
CA ASP A 64 8.20 -6.84 -6.03
C ASP A 64 7.64 -7.50 -4.74
N SER A 65 8.41 -7.51 -3.64
CA SER A 65 8.04 -8.22 -2.40
C SER A 65 7.85 -7.32 -1.20
N ILE A 66 8.22 -6.04 -1.30
CA ILE A 66 8.24 -5.11 -0.16
C ILE A 66 6.87 -4.94 0.48
N SER A 67 5.80 -4.85 -0.32
CA SER A 67 4.43 -4.67 0.18
C SER A 67 3.94 -5.90 0.95
N GLU A 68 4.24 -7.10 0.44
CA GLU A 68 3.87 -8.35 1.10
C GLU A 68 4.64 -8.53 2.40
N ILE A 69 5.96 -8.35 2.37
CA ILE A 69 6.83 -8.44 3.55
C ILE A 69 6.39 -7.43 4.61
N LEU A 70 6.19 -6.18 4.22
CA LEU A 70 5.79 -5.11 5.14
C LEU A 70 4.47 -5.46 5.84
N VAL A 71 3.42 -5.82 5.09
CA VAL A 71 2.09 -6.01 5.68
C VAL A 71 1.98 -7.37 6.39
N ASN A 72 2.35 -8.47 5.73
CA ASN A 72 2.06 -9.82 6.22
C ASN A 72 3.06 -10.33 7.25
N ARG A 73 4.28 -9.79 7.28
CA ARG A 73 5.32 -10.22 8.22
C ARG A 73 5.56 -9.15 9.27
N ILE A 74 5.90 -7.94 8.85
CA ILE A 74 6.48 -6.94 9.74
C ILE A 74 5.42 -6.19 10.53
N LEU A 75 4.52 -5.47 9.86
CA LEU A 75 3.43 -4.77 10.53
C LEU A 75 2.53 -5.73 11.32
N LYS A 76 2.32 -6.94 10.80
CA LYS A 76 1.58 -7.99 11.52
C LYS A 76 2.27 -8.40 12.83
N ALA A 77 3.60 -8.51 12.85
CA ALA A 77 4.36 -8.84 14.06
C ALA A 77 4.48 -7.66 15.04
N MET A 78 4.35 -6.43 14.53
CA MET A 78 4.38 -5.20 15.31
C MET A 78 3.01 -4.80 15.89
N CYS A 79 1.92 -5.27 15.28
CA CYS A 79 0.55 -5.01 15.70
C CYS A 79 0.21 -5.80 16.97
N PHE A 80 -0.30 -5.11 18.00
CA PHE A 80 -0.76 -5.76 19.23
C PHE A 80 -2.04 -6.55 18.99
N GLU A 81 -3.00 -5.95 18.26
CA GLU A 81 -4.25 -6.59 17.94
C GLU A 81 -4.05 -7.73 16.94
N LYS A 82 -4.78 -8.83 17.15
CA LYS A 82 -4.90 -9.93 16.18
C LYS A 82 -5.83 -9.57 15.01
N TYR A 83 -5.57 -8.45 14.36
CA TYR A 83 -6.32 -7.98 13.20
C TYR A 83 -5.62 -8.39 11.89
N ASP A 84 -6.40 -8.79 10.90
CA ASP A 84 -5.89 -9.06 9.56
C ASP A 84 -5.65 -7.74 8.80
N LEU A 85 -4.41 -7.26 8.85
CA LEU A 85 -4.01 -6.00 8.20
C LEU A 85 -4.27 -6.00 6.69
N THR A 86 -4.39 -7.16 6.04
CA THR A 86 -4.70 -7.22 4.60
C THR A 86 -6.12 -6.75 4.26
N GLN A 87 -7.00 -6.64 5.26
CA GLN A 87 -8.35 -6.09 5.10
C GLN A 87 -8.39 -4.56 5.02
N LEU A 88 -7.30 -3.87 5.37
CA LEU A 88 -7.22 -2.41 5.35
C LEU A 88 -7.20 -1.87 3.91
N HIS A 89 -7.67 -0.64 3.75
CA HIS A 89 -7.43 0.15 2.56
C HIS A 89 -5.93 0.49 2.45
N PRO A 90 -5.31 0.46 1.26
CA PRO A 90 -3.87 0.73 1.09
C PRO A 90 -3.39 2.03 1.74
N ASP A 91 -4.16 3.11 1.63
CA ASP A 91 -3.80 4.42 2.22
C ASP A 91 -3.63 4.39 3.74
N LEU A 92 -4.28 3.45 4.44
CA LEU A 92 -4.15 3.29 5.89
C LEU A 92 -2.79 2.73 6.30
N ILE A 93 -2.07 2.03 5.40
CA ILE A 93 -0.70 1.60 5.67
C ILE A 93 0.22 2.80 5.83
N SER A 94 0.05 3.83 5.00
CA SER A 94 0.83 5.06 5.14
C SER A 94 0.59 5.73 6.49
N GLU A 95 -0.62 5.68 7.03
CA GLU A 95 -0.94 6.24 8.36
C GLU A 95 -0.24 5.46 9.48
N ILE A 96 -0.19 4.13 9.37
CA ILE A 96 0.57 3.26 10.29
C ILE A 96 2.06 3.62 10.23
N MET A 97 2.63 3.63 9.03
CA MET A 97 4.06 3.87 8.81
C MET A 97 4.49 5.25 9.32
N MET A 98 3.70 6.29 9.01
CA MET A 98 3.97 7.64 9.50
C MET A 98 3.90 7.71 11.02
N THR A 99 2.88 7.10 11.64
CA THR A 99 2.72 7.15 13.08
C THR A 99 3.88 6.44 13.79
N ILE A 100 4.32 5.29 13.28
CA ILE A 100 5.49 4.58 13.79
C ILE A 100 6.74 5.46 13.65
N TYR A 101 6.99 6.00 12.46
CA TYR A 101 8.15 6.87 12.21
C TYR A 101 8.14 8.10 13.14
N ALA A 102 7.01 8.79 13.25
CA ALA A 102 6.81 9.97 14.10
C ALA A 102 7.10 9.71 15.57
N ASN A 103 6.72 8.54 16.07
CA ASN A 103 6.88 8.20 17.49
C ASN A 103 8.28 7.69 17.83
N PHE A 104 8.96 7.01 16.92
CA PHE A 104 10.19 6.29 17.25
C PHE A 104 11.46 6.78 16.55
N TRP A 105 11.36 7.48 15.41
CA TRP A 105 12.51 7.79 14.56
C TRP A 105 12.71 9.29 14.36
N GLY A 106 11.65 10.00 13.99
CA GLY A 106 11.78 11.44 13.71
C GLY A 106 10.45 12.10 13.41
N SER A 107 10.39 13.42 13.53
CA SER A 107 9.16 14.18 13.24
C SER A 107 9.13 14.78 11.83
N LYS A 108 10.19 14.61 11.04
CA LYS A 108 10.35 15.23 9.74
C LYS A 108 10.79 14.23 8.69
N ILE A 109 10.25 14.34 7.49
CA ILE A 109 10.69 13.57 6.31
C ILE A 109 11.12 14.56 5.23
N ARG A 110 12.37 14.42 4.77
CA ARG A 110 12.90 15.25 3.69
C ARG A 110 12.36 14.78 2.35
N LYS A 111 11.70 15.68 1.62
CA LYS A 111 11.06 15.38 0.34
C LYS A 111 11.51 16.29 -0.79
N PRO A 112 11.77 15.75 -1.99
CA PRO A 112 12.02 16.59 -3.16
C PRO A 112 10.71 17.26 -3.62
N PHE A 113 10.84 18.45 -4.21
CA PHE A 113 9.75 19.15 -4.90
C PHE A 113 10.30 19.95 -6.07
N TYR A 114 9.47 20.24 -7.07
CA TYR A 114 9.84 21.10 -8.19
C TYR A 114 9.60 22.57 -7.85
N LYS A 115 10.64 23.40 -7.99
CA LYS A 115 10.60 24.84 -7.67
C LYS A 115 9.68 25.58 -8.63
N ASN A 116 9.85 25.35 -9.94
CA ASN A 116 9.04 25.91 -11.01
C ASN A 116 8.37 24.79 -11.81
N LEU A 117 7.04 24.87 -11.96
CA LEU A 117 6.25 23.89 -12.71
C LEU A 117 6.02 24.30 -14.18
N ASP A 118 6.40 25.53 -14.55
CA ASP A 118 6.18 26.11 -15.88
C ASP A 118 7.40 25.95 -16.81
N LEU A 119 8.39 25.15 -16.43
CA LEU A 119 9.55 24.85 -17.28
C LEU A 119 9.20 23.83 -18.35
N ASP A 120 9.82 23.95 -19.53
CA ASP A 120 9.69 22.96 -20.61
C ASP A 120 10.28 21.59 -20.21
N ASP A 121 11.36 21.60 -19.41
CA ASP A 121 11.91 20.42 -18.74
C ASP A 121 11.87 20.63 -17.22
N VAL A 122 10.83 20.08 -16.58
CA VAL A 122 10.61 20.22 -15.14
C VAL A 122 11.63 19.40 -14.33
N ASP A 123 12.26 18.40 -14.94
CA ASP A 123 13.13 17.43 -14.26
C ASP A 123 14.61 17.84 -14.17
N GLU A 124 14.96 19.07 -14.60
CA GLU A 124 16.30 19.61 -14.43
C GLU A 124 16.71 19.63 -12.94
N GLU A 125 17.94 19.17 -12.62
CA GLU A 125 18.42 19.04 -11.23
C GLU A 125 18.32 20.35 -10.45
N ASP A 126 18.57 21.49 -11.11
CA ASP A 126 18.49 22.83 -10.51
C ASP A 126 17.06 23.23 -10.14
N ASN A 127 16.05 22.62 -10.76
CA ASN A 127 14.64 22.82 -10.45
C ASN A 127 14.19 21.99 -9.23
N ILE A 128 14.99 21.03 -8.77
CA ILE A 128 14.63 20.18 -7.63
C ILE A 128 15.06 20.87 -6.33
N GLY A 129 14.06 21.21 -5.50
CA GLY A 129 14.22 21.65 -4.12
C GLY A 129 13.96 20.52 -3.13
N TYR A 130 14.32 20.74 -1.86
CA TYR A 130 14.01 19.82 -0.77
C TYR A 130 13.27 20.55 0.34
N TYR A 131 12.24 19.90 0.87
CA TYR A 131 11.44 20.41 1.97
C TYR A 131 11.32 19.34 3.07
N ASP A 132 11.56 19.74 4.31
CA ASP A 132 11.38 18.86 5.47
C ASP A 132 9.92 18.93 5.92
N VAL A 133 9.14 17.93 5.51
CA VAL A 133 7.72 17.81 5.89
C VAL A 133 7.64 17.39 7.35
N ASP A 134 7.05 18.23 8.20
CA ASP A 134 6.75 17.86 9.59
C ASP A 134 5.52 16.94 9.65
N ILE A 135 5.77 15.65 9.82
CA ILE A 135 4.73 14.62 9.83
C ILE A 135 3.96 14.55 11.17
N LYS A 136 4.49 15.13 12.26
CA LYS A 136 3.77 15.17 13.55
C LYS A 136 2.64 16.18 13.54
N THR A 137 2.83 17.28 12.80
CA THR A 137 1.85 18.36 12.69
C THR A 137 0.93 18.22 11.49
N LEU A 138 1.20 17.24 10.61
CA LEU A 138 0.41 16.98 9.43
C LEU A 138 -1.02 16.56 9.81
N LYS A 139 -2.01 17.31 9.34
CA LYS A 139 -3.42 16.99 9.57
C LYS A 139 -3.91 16.03 8.51
N LEU A 140 -4.25 14.81 8.93
CA LEU A 140 -4.92 13.84 8.08
C LEU A 140 -6.34 14.31 7.75
N LYS A 141 -6.78 14.04 6.51
CA LYS A 141 -8.16 14.27 6.09
C LYS A 141 -9.01 13.09 6.54
N ASN A 142 -9.97 13.33 7.42
CA ASN A 142 -10.89 12.29 7.86
C ASN A 142 -11.93 11.98 6.80
N LEU A 143 -12.32 10.70 6.70
CA LEU A 143 -13.44 10.27 5.88
C LEU A 143 -14.74 10.86 6.42
N GLU A 144 -15.56 11.45 5.55
CA GLU A 144 -16.80 12.10 5.97
C GLU A 144 -17.79 11.12 6.61
N ASP A 145 -18.51 11.56 7.64
CA ASP A 145 -19.43 10.71 8.43
C ASP A 145 -20.60 10.14 7.59
N LYS A 146 -20.99 10.81 6.52
CA LYS A 146 -22.07 10.36 5.63
C LYS A 146 -21.67 9.17 4.73
N VAL A 147 -20.38 8.92 4.56
CA VAL A 147 -19.86 7.91 3.64
C VAL A 147 -20.01 6.52 4.23
N LYS A 148 -20.45 5.56 3.42
CA LYS A 148 -20.65 4.16 3.79
C LYS A 148 -20.08 3.24 2.71
N VAL A 149 -19.56 2.09 3.14
CA VAL A 149 -19.09 1.02 2.27
C VAL A 149 -19.76 -0.29 2.74
N PRO A 150 -20.29 -1.12 1.84
CA PRO A 150 -20.38 -0.92 0.38
C PRO A 150 -21.35 0.21 0.01
N PHE A 151 -21.13 0.82 -1.17
CA PHE A 151 -22.04 1.81 -1.76
C PHE A 151 -22.64 1.29 -3.07
N THR A 152 -23.79 1.83 -3.48
CA THR A 152 -24.54 1.34 -4.65
C THR A 152 -24.51 2.38 -5.77
N ILE A 153 -24.21 1.93 -6.98
CA ILE A 153 -24.46 2.67 -8.21
C ILE A 153 -25.62 1.96 -8.92
N ILE A 154 -26.57 2.75 -9.41
CA ILE A 154 -27.70 2.26 -10.19
C ILE A 154 -27.43 2.69 -11.63
N ASP A 155 -27.41 1.73 -12.54
CA ASP A 155 -27.38 2.03 -13.98
C ASP A 155 -28.74 2.60 -14.38
N ASP A 156 -28.76 3.84 -14.86
CA ASP A 156 -30.00 4.53 -15.21
C ASP A 156 -30.73 3.87 -16.40
N ILE A 157 -30.02 3.13 -17.26
CA ILE A 157 -30.57 2.48 -18.45
C ILE A 157 -31.07 1.07 -18.09
N THR A 158 -30.19 0.24 -17.54
CA THR A 158 -30.53 -1.17 -17.24
C THR A 158 -31.26 -1.35 -15.91
N GLN A 159 -31.27 -0.31 -15.07
CA GLN A 159 -31.79 -0.34 -13.69
C GLN A 159 -31.07 -1.34 -12.77
N LYS A 160 -29.95 -1.91 -13.22
CA LYS A 160 -29.12 -2.81 -12.42
C LYS A 160 -28.52 -2.07 -11.24
N LYS A 161 -28.52 -2.72 -10.08
CA LYS A 161 -27.96 -2.19 -8.83
C LYS A 161 -26.64 -2.87 -8.53
N ILE A 162 -25.56 -2.13 -8.69
CA ILE A 162 -24.20 -2.66 -8.52
C ILE A 162 -23.63 -2.08 -7.24
N LYS A 163 -23.28 -2.94 -6.29
CA LYS A 163 -22.61 -2.54 -5.05
C LYS A 163 -21.11 -2.66 -5.20
N PHE A 164 -20.42 -1.59 -4.82
CA PHE A 164 -18.98 -1.48 -4.83
C PHE A 164 -18.42 -1.44 -3.40
N ILE A 165 -17.22 -1.99 -3.25
CA ILE A 165 -16.34 -1.77 -2.11
C ILE A 165 -15.11 -0.96 -2.55
N LEU A 166 -14.37 -0.44 -1.57
CA LEU A 166 -13.07 0.16 -1.83
C LEU A 166 -11.96 -0.89 -1.88
N PRO A 167 -10.81 -0.57 -2.50
CA PRO A 167 -9.65 -1.44 -2.52
C PRO A 167 -9.22 -1.87 -1.11
N LYS A 168 -8.80 -3.13 -1.00
CA LYS A 168 -8.15 -3.68 0.18
C LYS A 168 -6.79 -4.22 -0.23
N ILE A 169 -5.83 -4.22 0.68
CA ILE A 169 -4.48 -4.72 0.41
C ILE A 169 -4.51 -6.17 -0.10
N LYS A 170 -5.37 -7.01 0.49
CA LYS A 170 -5.53 -8.40 0.07
C LYS A 170 -5.88 -8.56 -1.42
N HIS A 171 -6.56 -7.58 -2.03
CA HIS A 171 -6.93 -7.67 -3.44
C HIS A 171 -5.69 -7.69 -4.34
N GLY A 172 -4.63 -6.96 -3.97
CA GLY A 172 -3.35 -6.99 -4.66
C GLY A 172 -2.72 -8.38 -4.60
N PHE A 173 -2.62 -8.96 -3.40
CA PHE A 173 -2.06 -10.31 -3.21
C PHE A 173 -2.86 -11.40 -3.94
N ILE A 174 -4.19 -11.28 -3.95
CA ILE A 174 -5.08 -12.18 -4.68
C ILE A 174 -4.82 -12.06 -6.19
N THR A 175 -4.77 -10.85 -6.74
CA THR A 175 -4.47 -10.62 -8.16
C THR A 175 -3.12 -11.20 -8.54
N GLU A 176 -2.07 -10.88 -7.77
CA GLU A 176 -0.71 -11.34 -8.04
C GLU A 176 -0.62 -12.86 -8.06
N LYS A 177 -1.22 -13.52 -7.06
CA LYS A 177 -1.28 -14.98 -6.99
C LYS A 177 -2.00 -15.56 -8.21
N PHE A 178 -3.18 -15.03 -8.55
CA PHE A 178 -3.97 -15.53 -9.68
C PHE A 178 -3.21 -15.37 -11.01
N ILE A 179 -2.61 -14.21 -11.25
CA ILE A 179 -1.86 -13.92 -12.48
C ILE A 179 -0.63 -14.82 -12.58
N LYS A 180 0.11 -14.99 -11.49
CA LYS A 180 1.27 -15.88 -11.44
C LYS A 180 0.90 -17.33 -11.72
N GLU A 181 -0.24 -17.80 -11.20
CA GLU A 181 -0.73 -19.15 -11.46
C GLU A 181 -1.20 -19.31 -12.92
N LYS A 182 -1.97 -18.36 -13.45
CA LYS A 182 -2.50 -18.39 -14.82
C LYS A 182 -1.41 -18.37 -15.89
N TYR A 183 -0.38 -17.57 -15.71
CA TYR A 183 0.65 -17.32 -16.73
C TYR A 183 1.97 -18.07 -16.49
N ARG A 184 2.02 -18.98 -15.50
CA ARG A 184 3.25 -19.66 -15.08
C ARG A 184 4.04 -20.34 -16.22
N GLU A 185 3.33 -21.03 -17.11
CA GLU A 185 3.95 -21.76 -18.21
C GLU A 185 4.55 -20.79 -19.24
N GLN A 186 3.79 -19.76 -19.61
CA GLN A 186 4.21 -18.74 -20.57
C GLN A 186 5.36 -17.87 -20.01
N GLU A 187 5.35 -17.55 -18.72
CA GLU A 187 6.48 -16.89 -18.06
C GLU A 187 7.77 -17.72 -18.15
N SER A 188 7.65 -19.04 -18.03
CA SER A 188 8.79 -19.94 -18.16
C SER A 188 9.30 -19.99 -19.60
N GLU A 189 8.40 -20.00 -20.59
CA GLU A 189 8.72 -19.95 -22.02
C GLU A 189 9.44 -18.65 -22.39
N PHE A 190 8.94 -17.51 -21.91
CA PHE A 190 9.46 -16.19 -22.24
C PHE A 190 10.62 -15.72 -21.35
N TYR A 191 11.06 -16.50 -20.36
CA TYR A 191 12.11 -16.09 -19.42
C TYR A 191 13.42 -15.69 -20.11
N VAL A 192 13.88 -16.49 -21.08
CA VAL A 192 15.14 -16.19 -21.79
C VAL A 192 14.98 -14.93 -22.64
N LEU A 193 13.82 -14.77 -23.29
CA LEU A 193 13.53 -13.62 -24.13
C LEU A 193 13.42 -12.33 -23.30
N SER A 194 12.75 -12.38 -22.15
CA SER A 194 12.65 -11.22 -21.25
C SER A 194 14.03 -10.74 -20.78
N LYS A 195 14.95 -11.67 -20.47
CA LYS A 195 16.35 -11.33 -20.12
C LYS A 195 17.13 -10.74 -21.29
N LYS A 196 16.91 -11.20 -22.52
CA LYS A 196 17.51 -10.59 -23.71
C LYS A 196 17.00 -9.16 -23.92
N ILE A 197 15.68 -8.94 -23.81
CA ILE A 197 15.06 -7.63 -23.96
C ILE A 197 15.56 -6.67 -22.89
N GLU A 198 15.57 -7.09 -21.62
CA GLU A 198 16.07 -6.31 -20.48
C GLU A 198 17.53 -5.89 -20.68
N SER A 199 18.38 -6.81 -21.15
CA SER A 199 19.78 -6.55 -21.46
C SER A 199 19.94 -5.56 -22.62
N ARG A 200 19.18 -5.74 -23.71
CA ARG A 200 19.17 -4.83 -24.87
C ARG A 200 18.77 -3.41 -24.43
N GLN A 201 17.72 -3.28 -23.61
CA GLN A 201 17.26 -1.99 -23.10
C GLN A 201 18.33 -1.30 -22.24
N LYS A 202 18.95 -2.02 -21.30
CA LYS A 202 20.04 -1.49 -20.46
C LYS A 202 21.23 -0.96 -21.27
N LEU A 203 21.53 -1.58 -22.42
CA LEU A 203 22.57 -1.11 -23.33
C LEU A 203 22.14 0.16 -24.07
N LEU A 204 20.89 0.21 -24.54
CA LEU A 204 20.33 1.40 -25.20
C LEU A 204 20.27 2.60 -24.25
N ASP A 205 19.86 2.41 -23.00
CA ASP A 205 19.83 3.46 -21.97
C ASP A 205 21.24 4.02 -21.69
N LYS A 206 22.27 3.17 -21.84
CA LYS A 206 23.69 3.55 -21.75
C LYS A 206 24.26 4.09 -23.07
N LYS A 207 23.44 4.26 -24.11
CA LYS A 207 23.84 4.70 -25.46
C LYS A 207 24.85 3.77 -26.14
N LEU A 208 24.86 2.49 -25.75
CA LEU A 208 25.71 1.42 -26.28
C LEU A 208 25.01 0.70 -27.44
N PHE A 209 24.79 1.43 -28.54
CA PHE A 209 23.98 0.96 -29.67
C PHE A 209 24.58 -0.24 -30.40
N GLU A 210 25.92 -0.28 -30.54
CA GLU A 210 26.60 -1.39 -31.21
C GLU A 210 26.47 -2.70 -30.42
N GLU A 211 26.63 -2.66 -29.10
CA GLU A 211 26.40 -3.84 -28.25
C GLU A 211 24.93 -4.25 -28.23
N ALA A 212 24.00 -3.29 -28.19
CA ALA A 212 22.57 -3.57 -28.23
C ALA A 212 22.18 -4.30 -29.52
N SER A 213 22.75 -3.91 -30.67
CA SER A 213 22.48 -4.55 -31.98
C SER A 213 22.94 -6.01 -32.06
N LYS A 214 23.89 -6.43 -31.22
CA LYS A 214 24.37 -7.82 -31.14
C LYS A 214 23.38 -8.73 -30.42
N VAL A 215 22.45 -8.17 -29.64
CA VAL A 215 21.37 -8.93 -28.99
C VAL A 215 20.29 -9.24 -30.02
N LYS A 216 20.43 -10.37 -30.70
CA LYS A 216 19.48 -10.82 -31.73
C LYS A 216 18.20 -11.34 -31.10
N ILE A 217 17.09 -10.70 -31.47
CA ILE A 217 15.72 -11.06 -31.12
C ILE A 217 14.94 -11.02 -32.44
N SER A 218 14.22 -12.09 -32.78
CA SER A 218 13.40 -12.06 -33.98
C SER A 218 12.14 -11.22 -33.75
N GLN A 219 11.64 -10.59 -34.81
CA GLN A 219 10.41 -9.80 -34.74
C GLN A 219 9.21 -10.67 -34.28
N GLU A 220 9.14 -11.93 -34.73
CA GLU A 220 8.06 -12.84 -34.32
C GLU A 220 8.10 -13.18 -32.82
N GLU A 221 9.30 -13.38 -32.25
CA GLU A 221 9.47 -13.59 -30.80
C GLU A 221 9.05 -12.34 -30.01
N GLU A 222 9.43 -11.15 -30.50
CA GLU A 222 9.10 -9.87 -29.88
C GLU A 222 7.59 -9.63 -29.90
N GLU A 223 6.92 -9.83 -31.04
CA GLU A 223 5.46 -9.69 -31.17
C GLU A 223 4.69 -10.68 -30.28
N LYS A 224 5.16 -11.93 -30.15
CA LYS A 224 4.56 -12.92 -29.24
C LYS A 224 4.70 -12.50 -27.78
N PHE A 225 5.87 -11.99 -27.40
CA PHE A 225 6.12 -11.51 -26.04
C PHE A 225 5.31 -10.27 -25.69
N GLU A 226 5.20 -9.31 -26.61
CA GLU A 226 4.35 -8.13 -26.46
C GLU A 226 2.88 -8.52 -26.26
N ARG A 227 2.38 -9.47 -27.06
CA ARG A 227 1.01 -9.98 -26.90
C ARG A 227 0.81 -10.64 -25.54
N PHE A 228 1.75 -11.49 -25.13
CA PHE A 228 1.74 -12.11 -23.80
C PHE A 228 1.67 -11.05 -22.68
N ASN A 229 2.52 -10.02 -22.74
CA ASN A 229 2.52 -8.95 -21.73
C ASN A 229 1.22 -8.15 -21.75
N LYS A 230 0.67 -7.87 -22.93
CA LYS A 230 -0.61 -7.17 -23.08
C LYS A 230 -1.76 -7.96 -22.48
N ASP A 231 -1.83 -9.26 -22.77
CA ASP A 231 -2.88 -10.14 -22.25
C ASP A 231 -2.75 -10.25 -20.71
N LYS A 232 -1.53 -10.46 -20.21
CA LYS A 232 -1.24 -10.53 -18.77
C LYS A 232 -1.63 -9.24 -18.05
N LEU A 233 -1.30 -8.07 -18.61
CA LEU A 233 -1.67 -6.77 -18.06
C LEU A 233 -3.19 -6.56 -18.09
N SER A 234 -3.84 -6.92 -19.19
CA SER A 234 -5.30 -6.82 -19.33
C SER A 234 -6.02 -7.66 -18.26
N ASP A 235 -5.57 -8.89 -18.05
CA ASP A 235 -6.13 -9.75 -17.01
C ASP A 235 -5.82 -9.22 -15.60
N TYR A 236 -4.61 -8.70 -15.36
CA TYR A 236 -4.25 -8.10 -14.08
C TYR A 236 -5.21 -6.95 -13.72
N LEU A 237 -5.47 -6.05 -14.67
CA LEU A 237 -6.40 -4.94 -14.50
C LEU A 237 -7.83 -5.43 -14.30
N LYS A 238 -8.29 -6.38 -15.12
CA LYS A 238 -9.64 -6.96 -15.02
C LYS A 238 -9.89 -7.57 -13.65
N ILE A 239 -8.97 -8.43 -13.18
CA ILE A 239 -9.09 -9.10 -11.89
C ILE A 239 -9.07 -8.08 -10.76
N THR A 240 -8.16 -7.12 -10.81
CA THR A 240 -8.07 -6.06 -9.79
C THR A 240 -9.35 -5.25 -9.69
N GLN A 241 -9.91 -4.81 -10.82
CA GLN A 241 -11.16 -4.04 -10.86
C GLN A 241 -12.37 -4.89 -10.44
N SER A 242 -12.45 -6.14 -10.92
CA SER A 242 -13.56 -7.05 -10.60
C SER A 242 -13.73 -7.27 -9.09
N GLN A 243 -12.62 -7.30 -8.34
CA GLN A 243 -12.64 -7.46 -6.88
C GLN A 243 -13.30 -6.29 -6.13
N LEU A 244 -13.54 -5.16 -6.79
CA LEU A 244 -14.28 -4.03 -6.23
C LEU A 244 -15.80 -4.24 -6.29
N LEU A 245 -16.26 -5.22 -7.08
CA LEU A 245 -17.66 -5.61 -7.17
C LEU A 245 -18.03 -6.50 -5.97
N TYR A 246 -19.01 -6.05 -5.21
CA TYR A 246 -19.51 -6.75 -4.03
C TYR A 246 -20.79 -7.53 -4.31
N SER A 247 -21.74 -6.92 -5.02
CA SER A 247 -23.00 -7.57 -5.39
C SER A 247 -23.62 -6.95 -6.63
N VAL A 248 -24.32 -7.75 -7.44
CA VAL A 248 -25.18 -7.28 -8.52
C VAL A 248 -26.62 -7.68 -8.21
N ASP A 249 -27.54 -6.73 -8.26
CA ASP A 249 -28.98 -6.91 -7.97
C ASP A 249 -29.27 -7.65 -6.66
N GLY A 250 -28.42 -7.40 -5.66
CA GLY A 250 -28.53 -7.99 -4.32
C GLY A 250 -27.89 -9.38 -4.17
N LYS A 251 -27.41 -10.01 -5.25
CA LYS A 251 -26.63 -11.25 -5.18
C LYS A 251 -25.17 -10.93 -4.86
N ILE A 252 -24.69 -11.39 -3.70
CA ILE A 252 -23.29 -11.25 -3.28
C ILE A 252 -22.40 -12.08 -4.21
N LEU A 253 -21.27 -11.51 -4.62
CA LEU A 253 -20.25 -12.17 -5.42
C LEU A 253 -19.22 -12.78 -4.45
N GLU A 254 -19.17 -14.10 -4.36
CA GLU A 254 -18.37 -14.81 -3.34
C GLU A 254 -16.97 -15.18 -3.86
N THR A 255 -16.83 -15.36 -5.17
CA THR A 255 -15.60 -15.83 -5.82
C THR A 255 -15.04 -14.81 -6.80
N ILE A 256 -13.75 -14.95 -7.14
CA ILE A 256 -13.10 -14.10 -8.17
C ILE A 256 -13.77 -14.35 -9.52
N GLU A 257 -14.16 -15.59 -9.80
CA GLU A 257 -14.85 -15.97 -11.03
C GLU A 257 -16.21 -15.27 -11.13
N ASP A 258 -16.99 -15.22 -10.04
CA ASP A 258 -18.25 -14.46 -10.00
C ASP A 258 -18.02 -12.97 -10.24
N GLN A 259 -16.96 -12.42 -9.65
CA GLN A 259 -16.58 -11.02 -9.81
C GLN A 259 -16.17 -10.70 -11.25
N VAL A 260 -15.35 -11.55 -11.87
CA VAL A 260 -14.91 -11.40 -13.26
C VAL A 260 -16.10 -11.54 -14.21
N ASN A 261 -16.98 -12.52 -13.98
CA ASN A 261 -18.18 -12.68 -14.78
C ASN A 261 -19.09 -11.45 -14.70
N ALA A 262 -19.28 -10.88 -13.49
CA ALA A 262 -20.04 -9.66 -13.32
C ALA A 262 -19.37 -8.45 -14.01
N PHE A 263 -18.04 -8.34 -13.92
CA PHE A 263 -17.28 -7.30 -14.61
C PHE A 263 -17.52 -7.34 -16.12
N GLU A 264 -17.54 -8.53 -16.72
CA GLU A 264 -17.67 -8.70 -18.18
C GLU A 264 -19.11 -8.53 -18.68
N ASN A 265 -20.10 -8.93 -17.89
CA ASN A 265 -21.49 -9.08 -18.36
C ASN A 265 -22.48 -8.10 -17.72
N ASP A 266 -22.17 -7.54 -16.55
CA ASP A 266 -23.11 -6.76 -15.76
C ASP A 266 -22.74 -5.29 -15.58
N VAL A 267 -21.47 -4.92 -15.77
CA VAL A 267 -20.97 -3.57 -15.47
C VAL A 267 -20.40 -2.91 -16.71
N ASP A 268 -21.02 -1.81 -17.14
CA ASP A 268 -20.59 -1.06 -18.32
C ASP A 268 -19.54 0.02 -17.98
N THR A 269 -18.93 0.60 -19.02
CA THR A 269 -17.94 1.67 -18.88
C THR A 269 -18.50 2.91 -18.17
N THR A 270 -19.80 3.20 -18.34
CA THR A 270 -20.46 4.34 -17.69
C THR A 270 -20.52 4.14 -16.18
N THR A 271 -20.86 2.94 -15.72
CA THR A 271 -20.88 2.58 -14.30
C THR A 271 -19.49 2.69 -13.70
N TRP A 272 -18.46 2.22 -14.39
CA TRP A 272 -17.06 2.39 -13.95
C TRP A 272 -16.65 3.85 -13.85
N LYS A 273 -17.07 4.69 -14.80
CA LYS A 273 -16.84 6.13 -14.73
C LYS A 273 -17.52 6.74 -13.49
N ARG A 274 -18.77 6.38 -13.22
CA ARG A 274 -19.50 6.82 -12.02
C ARG A 274 -18.85 6.34 -10.73
N PHE A 275 -18.28 5.13 -10.72
CA PHE A 275 -17.48 4.63 -9.60
C PHE A 275 -16.28 5.56 -9.35
N GLY A 276 -15.50 5.88 -10.40
CA GLY A 276 -14.37 6.80 -10.29
C GLY A 276 -14.77 8.18 -9.74
N GLU A 277 -15.80 8.81 -10.32
CA GLU A 277 -16.33 10.10 -9.86
C GLU A 277 -16.81 10.05 -8.39
N THR A 278 -17.40 8.93 -7.97
CA THR A 278 -17.88 8.74 -6.59
C THR A 278 -16.70 8.61 -5.62
N VAL A 279 -15.67 7.83 -5.99
CA VAL A 279 -14.45 7.67 -5.19
C VAL A 279 -13.74 9.02 -5.03
N GLU A 280 -13.52 9.74 -6.11
CA GLU A 280 -12.85 11.05 -6.08
C GLU A 280 -13.61 12.07 -5.23
N LYS A 281 -14.94 12.08 -5.32
CA LYS A 281 -15.76 13.08 -4.63
C LYS A 281 -15.94 12.80 -3.13
N TYR A 282 -16.08 11.54 -2.74
CA TYR A 282 -16.54 11.18 -1.39
C TYR A 282 -15.52 10.39 -0.58
N PHE A 283 -14.52 9.78 -1.20
CA PHE A 283 -13.56 8.89 -0.55
C PHE A 283 -12.14 9.48 -0.52
N GLU A 284 -12.04 10.79 -0.41
CA GLU A 284 -10.75 11.47 -0.19
C GLU A 284 -10.47 11.56 1.32
N PHE A 285 -9.54 10.73 1.80
CA PHE A 285 -9.10 10.66 3.19
C PHE A 285 -7.59 10.35 3.28
N GLY A 286 -7.04 10.37 4.49
CA GLY A 286 -5.63 10.10 4.76
C GLY A 286 -4.75 11.32 4.50
N PHE A 287 -3.62 11.11 3.83
CA PHE A 287 -2.63 12.17 3.63
C PHE A 287 -3.14 13.25 2.67
N PRO A 288 -2.98 14.53 3.01
CA PRO A 288 -3.17 15.59 2.03
C PRO A 288 -2.15 15.39 0.90
N LYS A 289 -2.66 15.33 -0.34
CA LYS A 289 -1.82 15.17 -1.53
C LYS A 289 -0.97 16.41 -1.81
N GLU A 290 -1.44 17.57 -1.36
CA GLU A 290 -0.79 18.86 -1.53
C GLU A 290 -0.49 19.50 -0.17
N LEU A 291 0.70 20.06 -0.03
CA LEU A 291 1.14 20.77 1.16
C LEU A 291 1.49 22.20 0.78
N GLU A 292 1.04 23.12 1.63
CA GLU A 292 1.37 24.54 1.57
C GLU A 292 2.57 24.82 2.49
N PHE A 293 3.62 25.45 1.96
CA PHE A 293 4.80 25.83 2.73
C PHE A 293 5.48 27.09 2.18
N LYS A 294 6.34 27.70 3.00
CA LYS A 294 7.10 28.90 2.61
C LYS A 294 8.35 28.51 1.80
N LEU A 295 8.49 29.07 0.61
CA LEU A 295 9.67 29.00 -0.24
C LEU A 295 10.25 30.41 -0.40
N GLY A 296 11.32 30.73 0.33
CA GLY A 296 11.84 32.10 0.40
C GLY A 296 10.81 33.03 1.07
N ASP A 297 10.24 33.96 0.30
CA ASP A 297 9.20 34.88 0.74
C ASP A 297 7.80 34.57 0.21
N GLU A 298 7.67 33.52 -0.60
CA GLU A 298 6.39 33.10 -1.17
C GLU A 298 5.83 31.90 -0.43
N ILE A 299 4.50 31.81 -0.39
CA ILE A 299 3.79 30.61 0.03
C ILE A 299 3.47 29.82 -1.23
N VAL A 300 3.97 28.59 -1.30
CA VAL A 300 3.76 27.70 -2.44
C VAL A 300 2.99 26.47 -1.99
N THR A 301 2.15 25.96 -2.88
CA THR A 301 1.49 24.66 -2.73
C THR A 301 2.16 23.67 -3.66
N ARG A 302 2.60 22.51 -3.14
CA ARG A 302 3.19 21.44 -3.95
C ARG A 302 2.62 20.10 -3.57
N ARG A 303 2.53 19.23 -4.58
CA ARG A 303 2.19 17.83 -4.41
C ARG A 303 3.40 17.06 -3.90
N PHE A 304 3.24 16.29 -2.83
CA PHE A 304 4.27 15.39 -2.33
C PHE A 304 3.81 13.95 -2.48
N SER A 305 4.68 13.11 -3.04
CA SER A 305 4.45 11.66 -3.13
C SER A 305 5.10 10.99 -1.92
N PHE A 306 4.30 10.31 -1.11
CA PHE A 306 4.76 9.42 -0.04
C PHE A 306 4.71 7.98 -0.54
N ARG A 307 5.88 7.38 -0.67
CA ARG A 307 6.13 5.96 -0.89
C ARG A 307 6.33 5.31 0.49
N LEU A 308 6.03 4.01 0.57
CA LEU A 308 6.25 3.24 1.80
C LEU A 308 7.72 3.27 2.26
N THR A 309 8.65 3.30 1.31
CA THR A 309 10.09 3.38 1.55
C THR A 309 10.53 4.67 2.24
N ASP A 310 9.75 5.76 2.15
CA ASP A 310 10.09 7.02 2.81
C ASP A 310 9.96 6.96 4.34
N PHE A 311 9.22 5.97 4.83
CA PHE A 311 9.02 5.72 6.25
C PHE A 311 9.88 4.55 6.76
N VAL A 312 10.63 3.90 5.87
CA VAL A 312 11.60 2.88 6.27
C VAL A 312 12.84 3.64 6.76
N PRO A 313 13.26 3.46 8.02
CA PRO A 313 14.41 4.17 8.53
C PRO A 313 15.65 3.76 7.75
N SER A 314 16.41 4.75 7.27
CA SER A 314 17.70 4.50 6.65
C SER A 314 18.67 4.01 7.73
N MET A 315 19.23 2.80 7.56
CA MET A 315 20.33 2.34 8.42
C MET A 315 21.61 3.19 8.29
N ASP A 316 21.63 4.12 7.32
CA ASP A 316 22.68 5.11 7.08
C ASP A 316 22.61 6.34 7.99
N GLU A 317 21.94 6.27 9.16
CA GLU A 317 22.23 7.23 10.22
C GLU A 317 23.69 7.05 10.65
N LYS A 318 24.56 7.90 10.07
CA LYS A 318 25.87 8.25 10.59
C LYS A 318 25.69 8.50 12.08
N ARG A 319 26.04 7.51 12.91
CA ARG A 319 26.29 7.74 14.32
C ARG A 319 27.40 8.77 14.41
N ASP A 320 27.06 9.99 14.78
CA ASP A 320 28.00 11.04 15.16
C ASP A 320 28.61 10.76 16.55
N THR A 321 28.91 9.50 16.83
CA THR A 321 29.58 9.05 18.05
C THR A 321 30.91 8.45 17.63
N GLY A 322 31.97 9.25 17.75
CA GLY A 322 33.33 8.75 17.63
C GLY A 322 33.55 7.62 18.63
N TYR A 323 33.83 6.42 18.14
CA TYR A 323 34.27 5.33 19.00
C TYR A 323 35.76 5.52 19.28
N THR A 324 36.14 5.54 20.56
CA THR A 324 37.53 5.29 20.94
C THR A 324 37.63 3.83 21.34
N VAL A 325 38.41 3.06 20.60
CA VAL A 325 38.81 1.70 20.97
C VAL A 325 40.11 1.81 21.73
N SER A 326 40.09 1.48 23.02
CA SER A 326 41.32 1.22 23.79
C SER A 326 41.50 -0.28 23.94
N PHE A 327 42.73 -0.73 23.83
CA PHE A 327 43.14 -2.07 24.26
C PHE A 327 43.77 -1.92 25.64
N ASP A 328 43.39 -2.80 26.57
CA ASP A 328 44.06 -2.88 27.87
C ASP A 328 45.50 -3.41 27.66
N ASP A 329 46.46 -2.86 28.41
CA ASP A 329 47.85 -3.35 28.46
C ASP A 329 47.97 -4.77 29.02
#